data_AF-A0A974NNW1-F1
#
_entry.id   AF-A0A974NNW1-F1
#
_cell.length_a   1.000
_cell.length_b   1.000
_cell.length_c   1.000
_cell.angle_alpha   90.00
_cell.angle_beta   90.00
_cell.angle_gamma   90.00
#
_symmetry.space_group_name_H-M   'P 1'
#
loop_
_entity.id
_entity.type
_entity.pdbx_description
1 polymer ?
#
loop_
_entity_poly.entity_id
_entity_poly.type
_entity_poly.pdbx_seq_one_letter_code
_entity_poly.pdbx_strand_id
1 'polypeptide(L)'
;MSGGKPLKVYINSDQQKYEATLGTYCWKATCVGTVGPVELLKKKKSVQVKPGENITIFMDYEPKPNEYTLILLNGDLEKEISLKEQGFSAPIQKGVYVYYYSVGWMDEKEEHVSNGDAYYALALEVK
;
A
#
# COMPACT_ATOMS: atom_id res chain seq x y z
N MET A 1 -1.45 -19.45 3.93
CA MET A 1 -2.27 -18.24 4.16
C MET A 1 -3.60 -18.57 4.83
N SER A 2 -3.98 -17.84 5.88
CA SER A 2 -5.28 -18.02 6.59
C SER A 2 -6.32 -16.99 6.12
N GLY A 3 -7.63 -17.25 6.33
CA GLY A 3 -8.71 -16.35 5.94
C GLY A 3 -9.12 -16.38 4.45
N GLY A 4 -10.16 -15.60 4.10
CA GLY A 4 -10.74 -15.51 2.75
C GLY A 4 -10.37 -14.25 1.95
N LYS A 5 -9.60 -13.32 2.54
CA LYS A 5 -9.11 -12.10 1.89
C LYS A 5 -7.74 -11.71 2.47
N PRO A 6 -6.94 -10.89 1.75
CA PRO A 6 -5.71 -10.32 2.28
C PRO A 6 -5.96 -9.54 3.58
N LEU A 7 -4.95 -9.50 4.44
CA LEU A 7 -5.03 -8.77 5.70
C LEU A 7 -4.94 -7.26 5.47
N LYS A 8 -5.35 -6.51 6.50
CA LYS A 8 -5.29 -5.06 6.48
C LYS A 8 -3.84 -4.59 6.54
N VAL A 9 -3.49 -3.67 5.65
CA VAL A 9 -2.27 -2.88 5.74
C VAL A 9 -2.56 -1.60 6.49
N TYR A 10 -1.63 -1.21 7.34
CA TYR A 10 -1.70 0.01 8.09
C TYR A 10 -0.49 0.89 7.83
N ILE A 11 -0.70 2.18 8.04
CA ILE A 11 0.33 3.20 7.93
C ILE A 11 0.41 3.88 9.29
N ASN A 12 1.61 3.98 9.83
CA ASN A 12 1.84 4.77 11.03
C ASN A 12 2.43 6.12 10.67
N SER A 13 1.81 7.18 11.18
CA SER A 13 2.21 8.58 11.06
C SER A 13 1.89 9.27 12.38
N ASP A 14 2.83 10.04 12.94
CA ASP A 14 2.72 10.70 14.25
C ASP A 14 2.10 9.80 15.36
N GLN A 15 2.54 8.55 15.46
CA GLN A 15 2.04 7.53 16.41
C GLN A 15 0.56 7.14 16.24
N GLN A 16 -0.10 7.57 15.17
CA GLN A 16 -1.44 7.15 14.78
C GLN A 16 -1.38 6.10 13.68
N LYS A 17 -2.35 5.19 13.68
CA LYS A 17 -2.45 4.06 12.76
C LYS A 17 -3.64 4.26 11.82
N TYR A 18 -3.37 4.27 10.52
CA TYR A 18 -4.37 4.46 9.47
C TYR A 18 -4.46 3.21 8.61
N GLU A 19 -5.67 2.73 8.33
CA GLU A 19 -5.90 1.57 7.46
C GLU A 19 -5.81 1.98 5.98
N ALA A 20 -4.96 1.30 5.22
CA ALA A 20 -4.90 1.45 3.77
C ALA A 20 -6.12 0.76 3.12
N THR A 21 -6.59 1.30 2.00
CA THR A 21 -7.77 0.75 1.32
C THR A 21 -7.35 -0.41 0.43
N LEU A 22 -7.82 -1.62 0.74
CA LEU A 22 -7.61 -2.80 -0.11
C LEU A 22 -8.27 -2.59 -1.48
N GLY A 23 -7.47 -2.72 -2.54
CA GLY A 23 -7.89 -2.71 -3.92
C GLY A 23 -7.98 -4.12 -4.49
N THR A 24 -7.47 -4.31 -5.71
CA THR A 24 -7.42 -5.61 -6.38
C THR A 24 -6.57 -6.60 -5.60
N TYR A 25 -6.93 -7.87 -5.62
CA TYR A 25 -6.11 -8.92 -5.04
C TYR A 25 -6.42 -10.29 -5.64
N CYS A 26 -5.44 -11.17 -5.62
CA CYS A 26 -5.62 -12.62 -5.69
C CYS A 26 -5.19 -13.27 -4.37
N TRP A 27 -6.10 -14.03 -3.76
CA TRP A 27 -5.88 -14.69 -2.48
C TRP A 27 -6.41 -16.11 -2.55
N LYS A 28 -5.50 -17.10 -2.48
CA LYS A 28 -5.83 -18.51 -2.70
C LYS A 28 -6.49 -18.70 -4.08
N ALA A 29 -7.69 -19.26 -4.12
CA ALA A 29 -8.45 -19.50 -5.35
C ALA A 29 -9.39 -18.33 -5.73
N THR A 30 -9.27 -17.16 -5.10
CA THR A 30 -10.17 -16.03 -5.33
C THR A 30 -9.41 -14.80 -5.78
N CYS A 31 -9.80 -14.27 -6.93
CA CYS A 31 -9.32 -12.97 -7.42
C CYS A 31 -10.48 -11.98 -7.46
N VAL A 32 -10.25 -10.78 -6.93
CA VAL A 32 -11.24 -9.69 -6.91
C VAL A 32 -10.61 -8.47 -7.56
N GLY A 33 -11.20 -8.04 -8.66
CA GLY A 33 -10.86 -6.78 -9.33
C GLY A 33 -11.60 -5.60 -8.70
N THR A 34 -10.91 -4.48 -8.55
CA THR A 34 -11.50 -3.20 -8.09
C THR A 34 -11.18 -2.06 -9.04
N VAL A 35 -11.84 -0.92 -8.87
CA VAL A 35 -11.47 0.32 -9.56
C VAL A 35 -10.08 0.79 -9.14
N GLY A 36 -9.43 1.58 -9.99
CA GLY A 36 -8.08 2.09 -9.73
C GLY A 36 -7.99 2.94 -8.45
N PRO A 37 -6.77 3.11 -7.90
CA PRO A 37 -6.53 3.72 -6.59
C PRO A 37 -7.09 5.13 -6.44
N VAL A 38 -7.02 5.97 -7.48
CA VAL A 38 -7.61 7.33 -7.46
C VAL A 38 -9.12 7.27 -7.27
N GLU A 39 -9.81 6.41 -8.04
CA GLU A 39 -11.26 6.23 -7.93
C GLU A 39 -11.65 5.62 -6.58
N LEU A 40 -10.89 4.63 -6.13
CA LEU A 40 -11.08 3.90 -4.87
C LEU A 40 -11.04 4.84 -3.66
N LEU A 41 -10.27 5.92 -3.74
CA LEU A 41 -10.05 6.87 -2.66
C LEU A 41 -10.93 8.14 -2.74
N LYS A 42 -11.71 8.38 -3.81
CA LYS A 42 -12.50 9.63 -3.97
C LYS A 42 -13.39 10.01 -2.78
N LYS A 43 -13.86 9.02 -2.01
CA LYS A 43 -14.73 9.23 -0.83
C LYS A 43 -14.03 8.93 0.50
N LYS A 44 -12.72 8.68 0.47
CA LYS A 44 -11.90 8.38 1.66
C LYS A 44 -11.22 9.65 2.14
N LYS A 45 -11.07 9.79 3.45
CA LYS A 45 -10.28 10.88 4.03
C LYS A 45 -8.80 10.59 3.84
N SER A 46 -8.05 11.59 3.38
CA SER A 46 -6.59 11.54 3.35
C SER A 46 -6.02 11.57 4.77
N VAL A 47 -4.88 10.91 4.95
CA VAL A 47 -4.09 10.97 6.17
C VAL A 47 -3.33 12.30 6.18
N GLN A 48 -3.51 13.11 7.21
CA GLN A 48 -2.79 14.38 7.33
C GLN A 48 -1.39 14.15 7.88
N VAL A 49 -0.39 14.70 7.21
CA VAL A 49 1.03 14.51 7.55
C VAL A 49 1.79 15.83 7.40
N LYS A 50 2.91 15.96 8.13
CA LYS A 50 3.81 17.10 7.98
C LYS A 50 4.74 16.92 6.77
N PRO A 51 5.23 18.02 6.17
CA PRO A 51 6.29 17.96 5.16
C PRO A 51 7.49 17.14 5.66
N GLY A 52 7.89 16.12 4.89
CA GLY A 52 9.06 15.29 5.21
C GLY A 52 8.88 14.33 6.38
N GLU A 53 7.66 14.19 6.92
CA GLU A 53 7.37 13.24 8.00
C GLU A 53 7.72 11.81 7.60
N ASN A 54 8.28 11.03 8.53
CA ASN A 54 8.57 9.62 8.29
C ASN A 54 7.29 8.78 8.47
N ILE A 55 6.94 8.07 7.40
CA ILE A 55 5.77 7.23 7.31
C ILE A 55 6.23 5.78 7.28
N THR A 56 5.61 4.91 8.07
CA THR A 56 5.94 3.47 8.07
C THR A 56 4.74 2.64 7.67
N ILE A 57 4.97 1.66 6.80
CA ILE A 57 3.97 0.68 6.38
C ILE A 57 4.10 -0.55 7.27
N PHE A 58 2.98 -0.99 7.80
CA PHE A 58 2.91 -2.11 8.73
C PHE A 58 1.82 -3.10 8.32
N MET A 59 2.18 -4.37 8.28
CA MET A 59 1.27 -5.49 8.08
C MET A 59 1.44 -6.46 9.24
N ASP A 60 0.36 -6.69 9.98
CA ASP A 60 0.33 -7.62 11.11
C ASP A 60 -0.05 -9.02 10.62
N TYR A 61 0.84 -9.61 9.83
CA TYR A 61 0.58 -10.89 9.17
C TYR A 61 1.87 -11.68 8.96
N GLU A 62 1.76 -13.00 9.13
CA GLU A 62 2.81 -13.96 8.82
C GLU A 62 2.27 -15.06 7.87
N PRO A 63 3.04 -15.45 6.82
CA PRO A 63 4.31 -14.85 6.43
C PRO A 63 4.11 -13.44 5.84
N LYS A 64 5.08 -12.55 6.03
CA LYS A 64 5.13 -11.25 5.35
C LYS A 64 5.33 -11.43 3.83
N PRO A 65 4.89 -10.47 3.01
CA PRO A 65 5.20 -10.49 1.58
C PRO A 65 6.71 -10.40 1.37
N ASN A 66 7.24 -11.17 0.41
CA ASN A 66 8.64 -11.15 0.00
C ASN A 66 8.88 -10.24 -1.21
N GLU A 67 7.82 -9.82 -1.91
CA GLU A 67 7.87 -8.78 -2.93
C GLU A 67 6.94 -7.62 -2.55
N TYR A 68 7.42 -6.40 -2.75
CA TYR A 68 6.62 -5.20 -2.53
C TYR A 68 7.13 -4.01 -3.32
N THR A 69 6.20 -3.14 -3.71
CA THR A 69 6.50 -1.89 -4.43
C THR A 69 5.55 -0.80 -3.94
N LEU A 70 6.08 0.39 -3.64
CA LEU A 70 5.27 1.58 -3.36
C LEU A 70 5.39 2.54 -4.53
N ILE A 71 4.26 2.94 -5.12
CA ILE A 71 4.18 3.86 -6.24
C ILE A 71 3.42 5.11 -5.80
N LEU A 72 3.96 6.28 -6.09
CA LEU A 72 3.26 7.56 -6.05
C LEU A 72 2.62 7.83 -7.41
N LEU A 73 1.33 8.14 -7.40
CA LEU A 73 0.57 8.52 -8.60
C LEU A 73 0.48 10.04 -8.71
N ASN A 74 0.88 10.57 -9.86
CA ASN A 74 0.80 11.99 -10.17
C ASN A 74 0.24 12.19 -11.59
N GLY A 75 -1.08 12.25 -11.70
CA GLY A 75 -1.76 12.22 -13.00
C GLY A 75 -1.45 10.90 -13.71
N ASP A 76 -0.92 10.98 -14.93
CA ASP A 76 -0.51 9.82 -15.73
C ASP A 76 0.91 9.32 -15.40
N LEU A 77 1.62 10.00 -14.50
CA LEU A 77 2.98 9.61 -14.10
C LEU A 77 2.95 8.75 -12.84
N GLU A 78 3.65 7.62 -12.92
CA GLU A 78 3.91 6.73 -11.80
C GLU A 78 5.37 6.87 -11.38
N LYS A 79 5.60 7.07 -10.09
CA LYS A 79 6.94 7.15 -9.51
C LYS A 79 7.10 6.13 -8.40
N GLU A 80 8.02 5.20 -8.57
CA GLU A 80 8.39 4.28 -7.50
C GLU A 80 9.08 5.02 -6.34
N ILE A 81 8.68 4.66 -5.12
CA ILE A 81 9.19 5.20 -3.86
C ILE A 81 9.94 4.08 -3.15
N SER A 82 11.24 4.28 -2.97
CA SER A 82 12.07 3.32 -2.23
C SER A 82 11.64 3.26 -0.77
N LEU A 83 11.33 2.05 -0.30
CA LEU A 83 11.08 1.77 1.11
C LEU A 83 12.38 1.36 1.80
N LYS A 84 12.77 2.07 2.85
CA LYS A 84 13.87 1.68 3.74
C LYS A 84 13.27 1.22 5.06
N GLU A 85 13.50 -0.03 5.45
CA GLU A 85 12.91 -0.62 6.66
C GLU A 85 11.37 -0.47 6.71
N GLN A 86 10.71 -0.60 5.55
CA GLN A 86 9.26 -0.35 5.37
C GLN A 86 8.81 1.10 5.62
N GLY A 87 9.75 2.05 5.68
CA GLY A 87 9.51 3.47 5.83
C GLY A 87 9.81 4.30 4.59
N PHE A 88 9.13 5.44 4.46
CA PHE A 88 9.40 6.48 3.47
C PHE A 88 9.04 7.87 4.02
N SER A 89 9.62 8.92 3.44
CA SER A 89 9.30 10.30 3.82
C SER A 89 8.14 10.84 3.01
N ALA A 90 7.20 11.52 3.67
CA ALA A 90 6.16 12.30 3.03
C ALA A 90 6.78 13.40 2.14
N PRO A 91 6.09 13.82 1.07
CA PRO A 91 6.57 14.91 0.21
C PRO A 91 6.77 16.20 1.01
N ILE A 92 7.71 17.03 0.55
CA ILE A 92 7.97 18.35 1.17
C ILE A 92 6.92 19.38 0.75
N GLN A 93 6.41 19.25 -0.47
CA GLN A 93 5.42 20.18 -1.02
C GLN A 93 4.04 19.85 -0.47
N LYS A 94 3.25 20.89 -0.21
CA LYS A 94 1.85 20.73 0.23
C LYS A 94 1.01 20.19 -0.93
N GLY A 95 0.09 19.30 -0.62
CA GLY A 95 -0.77 18.69 -1.61
C GLY A 95 -1.36 17.36 -1.15
N VAL A 96 -2.24 16.80 -1.98
CA VAL A 96 -2.78 15.45 -1.81
C VAL A 96 -2.00 14.51 -2.72
N TYR A 97 -1.43 13.46 -2.14
CA TYR A 97 -0.58 12.49 -2.80
C TYR A 97 -1.21 11.12 -2.66
N VAL A 98 -1.50 10.46 -3.79
CA VAL A 98 -2.09 9.13 -3.81
C VAL A 98 -0.98 8.12 -4.03
N TYR A 99 -0.90 7.12 -3.15
CA TYR A 99 0.03 6.02 -3.28
C TYR A 99 -0.71 4.70 -3.52
N TYR A 100 0.01 3.82 -4.19
CA TYR A 100 -0.37 2.47 -4.50
C TYR A 100 0.73 1.52 -4.01
N TYR A 101 0.38 0.62 -3.10
CA TYR A 101 1.28 -0.35 -2.51
C TYR A 101 0.92 -1.75 -3.00
N SER A 102 1.79 -2.32 -3.83
CA SER A 102 1.70 -3.68 -4.34
C SER A 102 2.49 -4.60 -3.42
N VAL A 103 1.93 -5.76 -3.10
CA VAL A 103 2.61 -6.82 -2.34
C VAL A 103 2.35 -8.18 -2.97
N GLY A 104 3.38 -9.01 -2.97
CA GLY A 104 3.36 -10.38 -3.47
C GLY A 104 3.90 -11.35 -2.42
N TRP A 105 3.26 -12.51 -2.34
CA TRP A 105 3.74 -13.68 -1.60
C TRP A 105 4.21 -14.72 -2.61
N MET A 106 5.43 -14.56 -3.11
CA MET A 106 6.04 -15.49 -4.05
C MET A 106 6.46 -16.77 -3.32
N ASP A 107 6.35 -17.90 -4.00
CA ASP A 107 6.82 -19.18 -3.49
C ASP A 107 8.34 -19.18 -3.34
N GLU A 108 8.84 -19.71 -2.23
CA GLU A 108 10.29 -19.72 -1.94
C GLU A 108 11.05 -20.75 -2.79
N LYS A 109 10.36 -21.76 -3.35
CA LYS A 109 10.95 -22.84 -4.14
C LYS A 109 10.72 -22.67 -5.63
N GLU A 110 9.64 -21.97 -6.01
CA GLU A 110 9.24 -21.80 -7.40
C GLU A 110 9.17 -20.31 -7.76
N GLU A 111 10.20 -19.82 -8.48
CA GLU A 111 10.45 -18.40 -8.77
C GLU A 111 9.27 -17.64 -9.43
N HIS A 112 8.34 -18.34 -10.07
CA HIS A 112 7.23 -17.73 -10.82
C HIS A 112 5.85 -18.10 -10.27
N VAL A 113 5.78 -18.64 -9.05
CA VAL A 113 4.51 -18.98 -8.40
C VAL A 113 4.20 -17.92 -7.35
N SER A 114 3.07 -17.23 -7.53
CA SER A 114 2.49 -16.38 -6.49
C SER A 114 1.48 -17.19 -5.67
N ASN A 115 1.68 -17.22 -4.35
CA ASN A 115 0.70 -17.73 -3.40
C ASN A 115 -0.44 -16.73 -3.14
N GLY A 116 -0.20 -15.45 -3.47
CA GLY A 116 -1.18 -14.39 -3.43
C GLY A 116 -0.55 -13.03 -3.69
N ASP A 117 -1.37 -12.09 -4.12
CA ASP A 117 -1.01 -10.69 -4.31
C ASP A 117 -2.13 -9.80 -3.81
N ALA A 118 -1.77 -8.59 -3.43
CA ALA A 118 -2.75 -7.59 -3.04
C ALA A 118 -2.22 -6.20 -3.31
N TYR A 119 -3.16 -5.32 -3.64
CA TYR A 119 -2.89 -3.92 -3.85
C TYR A 119 -3.62 -3.08 -2.80
N TYR A 120 -2.94 -2.07 -2.29
CA TYR A 120 -3.49 -1.16 -1.29
C TYR A 120 -3.32 0.28 -1.75
N ALA A 121 -4.37 1.08 -1.61
CA ALA A 121 -4.37 2.49 -1.95
C ALA A 121 -4.40 3.34 -0.68
N LEU A 122 -3.64 4.44 -0.65
CA LEU A 122 -3.66 5.43 0.41
C LEU A 122 -3.56 6.85 -0.17
N ALA A 123 -4.09 7.84 0.55
CA ALA A 123 -3.88 9.25 0.23
C ALA A 123 -3.27 9.96 1.43
N LEU A 124 -2.16 10.67 1.21
CA LEU A 124 -1.57 11.59 2.18
C LEU A 124 -1.93 13.02 1.79
N GLU A 125 -2.30 13.84 2.76
CA GLU A 125 -2.47 15.27 2.60
C GLU A 125 -1.38 15.99 3.40
N VAL A 126 -0.40 16.54 2.69
CA VAL A 126 0.72 17.28 3.28
C VAL A 126 0.26 18.71 3.57
N LYS A 127 0.30 19.14 4.83
CA LYS A 127 -0.14 20.48 5.27
C LYS A 127 0.88 21.23 6.12
#